data_AF-A0AAU4CHY4-F1
#
_entry.id   AF-A0AAU4CHY4-F1
#
_cell.length_a   1.000
_cell.length_b   1.000
_cell.length_c   1.000
_cell.angle_alpha   90.00
_cell.angle_beta   90.00
_cell.angle_gamma   90.00
#
_symmetry.space_group_name_H-M   'P 1'
#
loop_
_entity.id
_entity.type
_entity.pdbx_description
1 polymer ?
#
loop_
_entity_poly.entity_id
_entity_poly.type
_entity_poly.pdbx_seq_one_letter_code
_entity_poly.pdbx_strand_id
1 'polypeptide(L)'
;MAIARRFNAPVTVLRFNPDVTGLLQQYTERGRTDLTAADVRAYAATMTRNAGADQLRYEGATTVHDVPGRRQATAPVEAAAHFSFV
;
A
#
# COMPACT_ATOMS: atom_id res chain seq x y z
N MET A 1 12.80 3.56 7.78
CA MET A 1 13.75 2.63 7.13
C MET A 1 15.05 2.36 7.91
N ALA A 2 15.11 2.65 9.21
CA ALA A 2 16.36 2.54 9.99
C ALA A 2 16.93 1.12 10.09
N ILE A 3 16.06 0.10 10.20
CA ILE A 3 16.50 -1.30 10.33
C ILE A 3 17.19 -1.78 9.04
N ALA A 4 16.58 -1.60 7.86
CA ALA A 4 17.17 -2.04 6.59
C ALA A 4 18.50 -1.32 6.27
N ARG A 5 18.58 -0.02 6.58
CA ARG A 5 19.82 0.77 6.43
C ARG A 5 20.98 0.21 7.25
N ARG A 6 20.72 -0.32 8.46
CA ARG A 6 21.75 -0.94 9.30
C ARG A 6 22.44 -2.13 8.62
N PHE A 7 21.74 -2.81 7.72
CA PHE A 7 22.24 -3.97 6.99
C PHE A 7 22.55 -3.67 5.52
N ASN A 8 22.52 -2.39 5.12
CA ASN A 8 22.64 -1.96 3.73
C ASN A 8 21.68 -2.71 2.78
N ALA A 9 20.50 -3.08 3.29
CA ALA A 9 19.50 -3.83 2.54
C ALA A 9 18.58 -2.87 1.76
N PRO A 10 18.32 -3.12 0.47
CA PRO A 10 17.37 -2.33 -0.29
C PRO A 10 15.95 -2.52 0.26
N VAL A 11 15.14 -1.47 0.21
CA VAL A 11 13.74 -1.51 0.67
C VAL A 11 12.82 -1.39 -0.54
N THR A 12 11.99 -2.42 -0.74
CA THR A 12 10.89 -2.39 -1.70
C THR A 12 9.58 -2.13 -0.97
N VAL A 13 8.82 -1.14 -1.41
CA VAL A 13 7.50 -0.79 -0.86
C VAL A 13 6.40 -1.12 -1.87
N LEU A 14 5.36 -1.78 -1.38
CA LEU A 14 4.17 -2.11 -2.15
C LEU A 14 3.03 -1.21 -1.70
N ARG A 15 2.59 -0.32 -2.58
CA ARG A 15 1.59 0.69 -2.25
C ARG A 15 0.24 0.31 -2.84
N PHE A 16 -0.73 0.08 -1.95
CA PHE A 16 -2.11 -0.14 -2.34
C PHE A 16 -2.85 1.20 -2.39
N ASN A 17 -3.79 1.33 -3.34
CA ASN A 17 -4.61 2.54 -3.45
C ASN A 17 -5.42 2.78 -2.16
N PRO A 18 -5.24 3.92 -1.45
CA PRO A 18 -5.93 4.21 -0.20
C PRO A 18 -7.32 4.85 -0.40
N ASP A 19 -7.93 4.71 -1.59
CA ASP A 19 -9.27 5.24 -1.85
C ASP A 19 -10.28 4.79 -0.78
N VAL A 20 -10.85 5.79 -0.10
CA VAL A 20 -11.68 5.59 1.08
C VAL A 20 -12.97 4.84 0.75
N THR A 21 -13.49 5.03 -0.47
CA THR A 21 -14.72 4.36 -0.92
C THR A 21 -14.48 2.86 -1.08
N GLY A 22 -13.39 2.49 -1.77
CA GLY A 22 -12.99 1.10 -1.93
C GLY A 22 -12.69 0.41 -0.59
N LEU A 23 -12.03 1.11 0.34
CA LEU A 23 -11.70 0.57 1.67
C LEU A 23 -12.94 0.38 2.55
N LEU A 24 -13.88 1.33 2.57
CA LEU A 24 -15.13 1.19 3.33
C LEU A 24 -15.99 0.04 2.79
N GLN A 25 -16.04 -0.13 1.47
CA GLN A 25 -16.75 -1.25 0.88
C GLN A 25 -16.13 -2.59 1.29
N GLN A 26 -14.80 -2.71 1.27
CA GLN A 26 -14.10 -3.93 1.71
C GLN A 26 -14.31 -4.21 3.20
N TYR A 27 -14.33 -3.17 4.04
CA TYR A 27 -14.62 -3.29 5.46
C TYR A 27 -16.02 -3.89 5.69
N THR A 28 -17.05 -3.35 5.02
CA THR A 28 -18.43 -3.86 5.11
C THR A 28 -18.54 -5.31 4.64
N GLU A 29 -17.94 -5.64 3.49
CA GLU A 29 -17.96 -7.00 2.94
C GLU A 29 -17.25 -8.03 3.82
N ARG A 30 -16.24 -7.61 4.58
CA ARG A 30 -15.48 -8.49 5.47
C ARG A 30 -16.11 -8.65 6.85
N GLY A 31 -17.14 -7.86 7.19
CA GLY A 31 -17.85 -7.95 8.47
C GLY A 31 -16.93 -7.84 9.69
N ARG A 32 -15.86 -7.03 9.60
CA ARG A 32 -14.88 -6.85 10.69
C ARG A 32 -15.54 -6.14 11.86
N THR A 33 -15.51 -6.76 13.04
CA THR A 33 -16.09 -6.21 14.28
C THR A 33 -15.07 -5.50 15.17
N ASP A 34 -13.79 -5.68 14.86
CA ASP A 34 -12.65 -5.10 15.56
C ASP A 34 -12.22 -3.72 15.03
N LEU A 35 -12.88 -3.23 13.98
CA LEU A 35 -12.60 -1.97 13.31
C LEU A 35 -13.89 -1.18 13.14
N THR A 36 -13.78 0.14 13.13
CA THR A 36 -14.88 1.03 12.79
C THR A 36 -14.67 1.68 11.42
N ALA A 37 -15.75 2.20 10.83
CA ALA A 37 -15.64 3.02 9.64
C ALA A 37 -14.80 4.30 9.87
N ALA A 38 -14.67 4.78 11.11
CA ALA A 38 -13.80 5.90 11.43
C ALA A 38 -12.32 5.51 11.32
N ASP A 39 -11.94 4.33 11.80
CA ASP A 39 -10.58 3.80 11.70
C ASP A 39 -10.15 3.64 10.24
N VAL A 40 -11.05 3.14 9.39
CA VAL A 40 -10.80 3.01 7.95
C VAL A 40 -10.53 4.38 7.31
N ARG A 41 -11.31 5.40 7.67
CA ARG A 41 -11.10 6.77 7.16
C ARG A 41 -9.80 7.38 7.68
N ALA A 42 -9.47 7.17 8.95
CA ALA A 42 -8.23 7.65 9.55
C ALA A 42 -7.00 7.01 8.89
N TYR A 43 -7.08 5.71 8.62
CA TYR A 43 -6.07 4.99 7.85
C TYR A 43 -5.92 5.54 6.43
N ALA A 44 -7.03 5.70 5.70
CA ALA A 44 -7.03 6.24 4.34
C ALA A 44 -6.42 7.64 4.26
N ALA A 45 -6.74 8.52 5.23
CA ALA A 45 -6.16 9.86 5.32
C ALA A 45 -4.65 9.81 5.61
N THR A 46 -4.22 8.95 6.52
CA THR A 46 -2.79 8.77 6.86
C THR A 46 -2.00 8.29 5.64
N MET A 47 -2.52 7.30 4.92
CA MET A 47 -1.87 6.76 3.72
C MET A 47 -1.84 7.78 2.60
N THR A 48 -2.93 8.51 2.35
CA THR A 48 -2.98 9.57 1.33
C THR A 48 -1.93 10.66 1.61
N ARG A 49 -1.72 11.00 2.88
CA ARG A 49 -0.77 12.06 3.27
C ARG A 49 0.68 11.60 3.17
N ASN A 50 0.98 10.39 3.64
CA ASN A 50 2.36 9.98 3.93
C ASN A 50 2.91 8.93 2.96
N ALA A 51 2.06 8.17 2.27
CA ALA A 51 2.49 7.09 1.40
C ALA A 51 2.64 7.52 -0.06
N GLY A 52 2.92 8.80 -0.34
CA GLY A 52 3.26 9.23 -1.70
C GLY A 52 4.56 8.55 -2.17
N ALA A 53 4.63 8.16 -3.45
CA ALA A 53 5.80 7.44 -3.97
C ALA A 53 7.11 8.22 -3.76
N ASP A 54 7.08 9.54 -3.96
CA ASP A 54 8.26 10.40 -3.78
C ASP A 54 8.63 10.56 -2.30
N GLN A 55 7.62 10.67 -1.42
CA GLN A 55 7.84 10.69 0.02
C GLN A 55 8.50 9.40 0.50
N LEU A 56 8.02 8.25 0.03
CA LEU A 56 8.57 6.93 0.37
C LEU A 56 10.01 6.76 -0.15
N ARG A 57 10.32 7.25 -1.35
CA ARG A 57 11.70 7.28 -1.87
C ARG A 57 12.60 8.18 -1.05
N TYR A 58 12.12 9.37 -0.67
CA TYR A 58 12.85 10.28 0.21
C TYR A 58 13.16 9.64 1.57
N GLU A 59 12.23 8.85 2.11
CA GLU A 59 12.42 8.09 3.35
C GLU A 59 13.38 6.88 3.21
N GLY A 60 13.79 6.55 1.98
CA GLY A 60 14.79 5.54 1.66
C GLY A 60 14.23 4.22 1.12
N ALA A 61 13.03 4.24 0.52
CA ALA A 61 12.60 3.14 -0.33
C ALA A 61 13.44 3.13 -1.61
N THR A 62 14.08 1.99 -1.89
CA THR A 62 14.82 1.75 -3.14
C THR A 62 13.86 1.64 -4.31
N THR A 63 12.75 0.91 -4.10
CA THR A 63 11.73 0.71 -5.13
C THR A 63 10.36 0.87 -4.51
N VAL A 64 9.44 1.51 -5.25
CA VAL A 64 8.04 1.68 -4.85
C VAL A 64 7.18 1.20 -6.01
N HIS A 65 6.31 0.24 -5.74
CA HIS A 65 5.38 -0.33 -6.72
C HIS A 65 3.95 -0.06 -6.30
N ASP A 66 3.16 0.48 -7.23
CA ASP A 66 1.72 0.59 -7.05
C ASP A 66 1.09 -0.75 -7.33
N VAL A 67 0.36 -1.26 -6.34
CA VAL A 67 -0.34 -2.53 -6.42
C VAL A 67 -1.81 -2.27 -6.69
N PRO A 68 -2.33 -2.77 -7.82
CA PRO A 68 -3.74 -2.65 -8.13
C PRO A 68 -4.61 -3.31 -7.07
N GLY A 69 -5.73 -2.66 -6.73
CA GLY A 69 -6.71 -3.20 -5.80
C GLY A 69 -7.47 -4.39 -6.38
N ARG A 70 -8.09 -5.21 -5.51
CA ARG A 70 -8.87 -6.42 -5.89
C ARG A 70 -9.87 -6.21 -7.05
N ARG A 71 -10.47 -5.02 -7.15
CA ARG A 71 -11.47 -4.69 -8.19
C ARG A 71 -10.89 -4.06 -9.45
N GLN A 72 -9.59 -3.80 -9.51
CA GLN A 72 -8.91 -3.22 -10.68
C GLN A 72 -8.52 -4.29 -11.72
N ALA A 73 -9.01 -5.53 -11.55
CA ALA A 73 -9.01 -6.61 -12.54
C ALA A 73 -7.68 -6.86 -13.26
N THR A 74 -6.55 -6.61 -12.59
CA THR A 74 -5.23 -6.88 -13.13
C THR A 74 -5.03 -8.39 -13.23
N ALA A 75 -4.67 -8.87 -14.42
CA ALA A 75 -4.40 -10.29 -14.62
C ALA A 75 -3.21 -10.71 -13.73
N PRO A 76 -3.16 -11.94 -13.20
CA PRO A 76 -2.05 -12.39 -12.35
C PRO A 76 -0.66 -12.17 -12.97
N VAL A 77 -0.54 -12.26 -14.30
CA VAL A 77 0.71 -12.00 -15.04
C VAL A 77 1.10 -10.53 -15.04
N GLU A 78 0.13 -9.62 -15.16
CA GLU A 78 0.34 -8.18 -15.09
C GLU A 78 0.71 -7.77 -13.66
N ALA A 79 0.05 -8.38 -12.67
CA ALA A 79 0.40 -8.19 -11.26
C ALA A 79 1.84 -8.66 -10.99
N ALA A 80 2.22 -9.84 -11.48
CA ALA A 80 3.58 -10.38 -11.30
C ALA A 80 4.66 -9.50 -11.96
N ALA A 81 4.36 -8.85 -13.09
CA ALA A 81 5.28 -7.93 -13.74
C ALA A 81 5.65 -6.70 -12.88
N HIS A 82 4.80 -6.33 -11.90
CA HIS A 82 5.10 -5.25 -10.96
C HIS A 82 6.06 -5.66 -9.85
N PHE A 83 6.38 -6.94 -9.66
CA PHE A 83 7.22 -7.45 -8.57
C PHE A 83 8.51 -8.11 -9.10
N SER A 84 9.25 -7.41 -9.96
CA SER A 84 10.59 -7.84 -10.36
C SER A 84 11.61 -7.42 -9.29
N PHE A 85 12.23 -8.40 -8.65
CA PHE A 85 13.32 -8.20 -7.69
C PHE A 85 14.63 -8.60 -8.40
N VAL A 86 15.47 -7.62 -8.72
CA VAL A 86 16.84 -7.81 -9.23
C VAL A 86 17.85 -7.80 -8.10
#